data_AF-A0A2V8REJ5-F1
#
_entry.id   AF-A0A2V8REJ5-F1
#
_cell.length_a   1.000
_cell.length_b   1.000
_cell.length_c   1.000
_cell.angle_alpha   90.00
_cell.angle_beta   90.00
_cell.angle_gamma   90.00
#
_symmetry.space_group_name_H-M   'P 1'
#
loop_
_entity.id
_entity.type
_entity.pdbx_description
1 polymer ?
#
loop_
_entity_poly.entity_id
_entity_poly.type
_entity_poly.pdbx_seq_one_letter_code
_entity_poly.pdbx_strand_id
1 'polypeptide(L)'
;TALGNSGHGVEVYTAASGNVIGVPAGQPGPKPNRDAGSGAKAIAAQKQLAGLARRAVTNRSGQATRKLTPLVNNGGANIIANNGGDGVRVSSSGDINNLISQNSIFANTGLGINLGIDGVTPNDSGDSDTGPNNLQNFPVIQVAAMDTQTISGTLDSSVNGPFTIEFFNNGPGGCDGSGNGEGKTFIGSAPTSGGPFTSSQLPLGSFVTGDVITATATDANGNTSEFSVCFTATATASTPSFSIDDVTHNEGNGGPGTTSYTFTITKTGSGAASVDYATVDGTATAPSDYTAIPTTTLNFLSADTTQQVTVFVNGDTAFEGDETFTVHLSNGVGATISDADGLGTITNDDTCASFATVYVDDSWAGTQPGSDPDGPGPATSFGCDSFATIQGGVTAVTAGGTVIVYDGTYTENVTISKPVVLKGAQFGVDARGRVAAESVVSPATASSATFLLNTNTTTTVIDGFTFTGGTSLGVIQTQSGSDFSNLKISNNRFSGYSQAAVFMNRGGSDITIDKNVMDGSNITGSGQA
;
A
#
# COMPACT_ATOMS: atom_id res chain seq x y z
N THR A 1 0.63 -38.87 -23.77
CA THR A 1 0.38 -40.30 -23.49
C THR A 1 1.60 -40.85 -22.80
N ALA A 2 1.46 -41.24 -21.54
CA ALA A 2 2.56 -41.80 -20.79
C ALA A 2 2.96 -43.16 -21.39
N LEU A 3 4.24 -43.30 -21.70
CA LEU A 3 4.81 -44.50 -22.29
C LEU A 3 5.75 -45.10 -21.25
N GLY A 4 5.18 -45.78 -20.27
CA GLY A 4 5.98 -46.65 -19.43
C GLY A 4 6.23 -47.99 -20.09
N ASN A 5 7.24 -48.69 -19.62
CA ASN A 5 7.57 -50.03 -20.08
C ASN A 5 7.21 -51.07 -19.00
N SER A 6 7.25 -52.37 -19.31
CA SER A 6 6.88 -53.43 -18.37
C SER A 6 7.91 -53.69 -17.26
N GLY A 7 9.06 -53.01 -17.29
CA GLY A 7 10.15 -53.06 -16.31
C GLY A 7 10.47 -51.67 -15.77
N HIS A 8 11.73 -51.39 -15.47
CA HIS A 8 12.18 -50.10 -14.92
C HIS A 8 12.27 -49.01 -15.98
N GLY A 9 12.03 -47.75 -15.60
CA GLY A 9 12.21 -46.60 -16.50
C GLY A 9 13.67 -46.42 -16.92
N VAL A 10 14.55 -46.27 -15.94
CA VAL A 10 16.01 -46.21 -16.10
C VAL A 10 16.65 -47.21 -15.15
N GLU A 11 17.65 -47.95 -15.61
CA GLU A 11 18.40 -48.88 -14.78
C GLU A 11 19.90 -48.63 -14.94
N VAL A 12 20.57 -48.34 -13.81
CA VAL A 12 22.01 -48.25 -13.69
C VAL A 12 22.49 -49.57 -13.10
N TYR A 13 23.40 -50.23 -13.81
CA TYR A 13 23.91 -51.55 -13.47
C TYR A 13 25.35 -51.69 -14.00
N THR A 14 26.13 -52.63 -13.43
CA THR A 14 27.54 -52.98 -13.81
C THR A 14 28.64 -51.97 -13.45
N ALA A 15 28.74 -51.59 -12.17
CA ALA A 15 29.80 -50.69 -11.67
C ALA A 15 29.89 -49.37 -12.47
N ALA A 16 28.73 -48.86 -12.86
CA ALA A 16 28.56 -47.62 -13.59
C ALA A 16 28.46 -46.47 -12.58
N SER A 17 29.54 -45.71 -12.44
CA SER A 17 29.62 -44.56 -11.54
C SER A 17 29.63 -43.23 -12.30
N GLY A 18 29.17 -42.15 -11.66
CA GLY A 18 29.26 -40.79 -12.23
C GLY A 18 28.19 -40.48 -13.29
N ASN A 19 27.07 -41.20 -13.31
CA ASN A 19 25.98 -40.91 -14.24
C ASN A 19 25.20 -39.68 -13.79
N VAL A 20 24.64 -38.94 -14.75
CA VAL A 20 23.72 -37.84 -14.49
C VAL A 20 22.40 -38.14 -15.19
N ILE A 21 21.36 -38.34 -14.41
CA ILE A 21 19.98 -38.51 -14.85
C ILE A 21 19.27 -37.21 -14.44
N GLY A 22 19.12 -36.28 -15.39
CA GLY A 22 18.51 -34.98 -15.12
C GLY A 22 19.47 -33.78 -15.26
N VAL A 23 19.31 -32.77 -14.41
CA VAL A 23 20.03 -31.49 -14.52
C VAL A 23 21.30 -31.49 -13.66
N PRO A 24 22.49 -31.13 -14.19
CA PRO A 24 23.71 -31.02 -13.40
C PRO A 24 23.68 -29.86 -12.39
N ALA A 25 24.31 -30.04 -11.22
CA ALA A 25 24.44 -29.00 -10.20
C ALA A 25 25.11 -27.71 -10.73
N GLY A 26 24.52 -26.54 -10.45
CA GLY A 26 25.16 -25.22 -10.66
C GLY A 26 24.90 -24.50 -11.99
N GLN A 27 24.01 -24.98 -12.86
CA GLN A 27 23.61 -24.26 -14.08
C GLN A 27 22.21 -23.64 -13.89
N PRO A 28 22.04 -22.30 -14.01
CA PRO A 28 20.71 -21.71 -14.07
C PRO A 28 19.98 -22.27 -15.30
N GLY A 29 18.72 -22.68 -15.13
CA GLY A 29 17.88 -23.13 -16.25
C GLY A 29 17.96 -22.12 -17.41
N PRO A 30 17.98 -22.56 -18.69
CA PRO A 30 18.21 -21.65 -19.79
C PRO A 30 17.12 -20.57 -19.83
N LYS A 31 17.52 -19.29 -19.83
CA LYS A 31 16.61 -18.16 -20.04
C LYS A 31 15.94 -18.30 -21.42
N PRO A 32 14.65 -17.93 -21.55
CA PRO A 32 13.95 -18.00 -22.82
C PRO A 32 14.49 -16.90 -23.74
N ASN A 33 15.24 -17.24 -24.79
CA ASN A 33 15.59 -16.26 -25.81
C ASN A 33 14.92 -16.54 -27.16
N ARG A 34 14.25 -15.49 -27.63
CA ARG A 34 13.70 -15.31 -28.98
C ARG A 34 14.90 -15.08 -29.89
N ASP A 35 15.06 -15.93 -30.89
CA ASP A 35 15.46 -15.54 -32.25
C ASP A 35 15.85 -16.80 -33.04
N ALA A 36 15.01 -17.10 -34.03
CA ALA A 36 15.26 -18.11 -35.03
C ALA A 36 16.31 -17.57 -36.02
N GLY A 37 17.49 -18.20 -36.06
CA GLY A 37 18.58 -17.82 -36.97
C GLY A 37 19.52 -18.98 -37.25
N SER A 38 19.14 -19.81 -38.23
CA SER A 38 19.97 -20.68 -39.09
C SER A 38 21.31 -21.22 -38.56
N GLY A 39 21.40 -22.55 -38.38
CA GLY A 39 22.68 -23.25 -38.64
C GLY A 39 23.12 -24.44 -37.79
N ALA A 40 22.24 -25.31 -37.29
CA ALA A 40 22.64 -26.69 -36.94
C ALA A 40 21.42 -27.62 -36.95
N LYS A 41 21.50 -28.73 -37.70
CA LYS A 41 20.38 -29.64 -38.00
C LYS A 41 19.88 -30.38 -36.77
N ALA A 42 18.77 -29.90 -36.21
CA ALA A 42 17.88 -30.68 -35.36
C ALA A 42 17.12 -31.71 -36.20
N ILE A 43 17.20 -32.99 -35.84
CA ILE A 43 16.22 -34.00 -36.26
C ILE A 43 15.23 -34.13 -35.11
N ALA A 44 14.16 -33.36 -35.20
CA ALA A 44 12.94 -33.62 -34.47
C ALA A 44 12.23 -34.80 -35.12
N ALA A 45 11.87 -35.82 -34.34
CA ALA A 45 10.84 -36.76 -34.71
C ALA A 45 9.97 -37.05 -33.48
N GLN A 46 8.80 -36.40 -33.45
CA GLN A 46 7.62 -36.99 -32.83
C GLN A 46 7.44 -38.39 -33.43
N LYS A 47 7.68 -39.43 -32.63
CA LYS A 47 7.10 -40.74 -32.85
C LYS A 47 6.46 -41.20 -31.56
N GLN A 48 5.13 -41.23 -31.57
CA GLN A 48 4.37 -42.13 -30.72
C GLN A 48 5.06 -43.51 -30.77
N LEU A 49 5.54 -44.00 -29.63
CA LEU A 49 5.90 -45.42 -29.49
C LEU A 49 4.62 -46.22 -29.30
N ALA A 50 3.84 -46.36 -30.37
CA ALA A 50 2.91 -47.46 -30.50
C ALA A 50 3.73 -48.72 -30.85
N GLY A 51 3.78 -49.68 -29.92
CA GLY A 51 4.12 -51.06 -30.21
C GLY A 51 5.57 -51.36 -30.54
N LEU A 52 6.48 -51.25 -29.56
CA LEU A 52 7.71 -52.06 -29.54
C LEU A 52 8.00 -52.48 -28.10
N ALA A 53 7.50 -53.65 -27.73
CA ALA A 53 8.01 -54.40 -26.60
C ALA A 53 9.51 -54.66 -26.80
N ARG A 54 10.30 -54.50 -25.73
CA ARG A 54 11.73 -54.83 -25.61
C ARG A 54 12.69 -53.82 -26.26
N ARG A 55 13.10 -52.82 -25.48
CA ARG A 55 14.51 -52.35 -25.40
C ARG A 55 14.67 -51.47 -24.15
N ALA A 56 14.99 -52.13 -23.04
CA ALA A 56 15.75 -51.52 -21.97
C ALA A 56 17.00 -50.84 -22.56
N VAL A 57 17.41 -49.69 -22.01
CA VAL A 57 18.75 -49.15 -22.28
C VAL A 57 19.74 -50.12 -21.66
N THR A 58 20.08 -51.16 -22.41
CA THR A 58 21.02 -52.19 -22.00
C THR A 58 22.37 -51.88 -22.62
N ASN A 59 23.36 -51.50 -21.81
CA ASN A 59 24.76 -51.67 -22.19
C ASN A 59 25.16 -53.13 -21.92
N ARG A 60 25.37 -53.89 -22.99
CA ARG A 60 26.04 -55.19 -22.94
C ARG A 60 27.32 -55.10 -23.77
N SER A 61 28.31 -54.36 -23.29
CA SER A 61 29.75 -54.64 -23.46
C SER A 61 30.57 -53.49 -22.87
N GLY A 62 31.52 -53.86 -22.01
CA GLY A 62 32.41 -52.92 -21.33
C GLY A 62 33.14 -52.00 -22.30
N GLN A 63 32.77 -50.72 -22.26
CA GLN A 63 33.59 -49.57 -22.60
C GLN A 63 32.92 -48.33 -22.01
N ALA A 64 33.59 -47.72 -21.03
CA ALA A 64 33.24 -46.40 -20.52
C ALA A 64 33.25 -45.36 -21.65
N THR A 65 32.51 -44.26 -21.44
CA THR A 65 32.40 -43.03 -22.25
C THR A 65 31.25 -42.94 -23.26
N ARG A 66 30.00 -42.93 -22.77
CA ARG A 66 28.95 -42.13 -23.42
C ARG A 66 28.07 -41.46 -22.37
N LYS A 67 28.46 -40.22 -22.04
CA LYS A 67 27.65 -39.24 -21.33
C LYS A 67 26.27 -39.19 -22.00
N LEU A 68 25.22 -39.60 -21.29
CA LEU A 68 23.84 -39.33 -21.71
C LEU A 68 23.67 -37.80 -21.65
N THR A 69 23.89 -37.12 -22.78
CA THR A 69 23.61 -35.70 -22.88
C THR A 69 22.10 -35.45 -22.84
N PRO A 70 21.64 -34.35 -22.20
CA PRO A 70 20.23 -34.11 -21.93
C PRO A 70 19.38 -34.17 -23.20
N LEU A 71 18.22 -34.81 -23.11
CA LEU A 71 17.12 -34.56 -24.04
C LEU A 71 16.65 -33.14 -23.79
N VAL A 72 17.22 -32.19 -24.53
CA VAL A 72 16.85 -30.78 -24.44
C VAL A 72 15.43 -30.62 -24.97
N ASN A 73 14.48 -30.30 -24.10
CA ASN A 73 13.30 -29.54 -24.48
C ASN A 73 13.19 -28.36 -23.53
N ASN A 74 12.91 -27.19 -24.12
CA ASN A 74 12.72 -25.91 -23.44
C ASN A 74 11.91 -26.07 -22.13
N GLY A 75 12.59 -25.96 -20.99
CA GLY A 75 11.98 -25.75 -19.68
C GLY A 75 11.47 -26.98 -18.90
N GLY A 76 11.88 -28.23 -19.18
CA GLY A 76 11.28 -29.41 -18.52
C GLY A 76 12.25 -30.48 -18.01
N ALA A 77 11.94 -31.00 -16.82
CA ALA A 77 12.44 -32.24 -16.23
C ALA A 77 12.29 -33.45 -17.19
N ASN A 78 13.17 -34.47 -17.11
CA ASN A 78 12.89 -35.74 -17.81
C ASN A 78 11.66 -36.41 -17.19
N ILE A 79 10.69 -36.85 -18.00
CA ILE A 79 9.51 -37.56 -17.49
C ILE A 79 9.80 -39.07 -17.49
N ILE A 80 9.83 -39.69 -16.31
CA ILE A 80 10.05 -41.12 -16.08
C ILE A 80 8.82 -41.68 -15.37
N ALA A 81 7.85 -42.16 -16.15
CA ALA A 81 6.52 -42.42 -15.60
C ALA A 81 5.83 -43.65 -16.19
N ASN A 82 4.86 -44.18 -15.45
CA ASN A 82 3.96 -45.27 -15.88
C ASN A 82 4.64 -46.63 -16.11
N ASN A 83 5.81 -46.84 -15.51
CA ASN A 83 6.55 -48.09 -15.66
C ASN A 83 5.99 -49.22 -14.77
N GLY A 84 6.18 -50.46 -15.21
CA GLY A 84 5.76 -51.67 -14.49
C GLY A 84 6.69 -52.06 -13.34
N GLY A 85 7.88 -51.46 -13.27
CA GLY A 85 8.80 -51.51 -12.13
C GLY A 85 9.12 -50.10 -11.62
N ASP A 86 10.28 -49.94 -10.98
CA ASP A 86 10.77 -48.64 -10.50
C ASP A 86 10.95 -47.59 -11.61
N GLY A 87 10.83 -46.31 -11.27
CA GLY A 87 11.17 -45.21 -12.17
C GLY A 87 12.65 -45.23 -12.53
N VAL A 88 13.52 -45.09 -11.53
CA VAL A 88 14.97 -45.22 -11.66
C VAL A 88 15.46 -46.28 -10.69
N ARG A 89 16.22 -47.26 -11.18
CA ARG A 89 16.87 -48.29 -10.36
C ARG A 89 18.39 -48.16 -10.46
N VAL A 90 19.07 -48.18 -9.33
CA VAL A 90 20.53 -48.27 -9.23
C VAL A 90 20.86 -49.58 -8.52
N SER A 91 21.40 -50.56 -9.23
CA SER A 91 21.24 -51.97 -8.86
C SER A 91 22.49 -52.65 -8.29
N SER A 92 23.69 -52.19 -8.64
CA SER A 92 24.95 -52.84 -8.23
C SER A 92 25.64 -52.03 -7.14
N SER A 93 26.29 -52.70 -6.17
CA SER A 93 27.01 -52.02 -5.08
C SER A 93 28.17 -51.11 -5.51
N GLY A 94 28.67 -51.25 -6.75
CA GLY A 94 29.66 -50.35 -7.34
C GLY A 94 29.06 -49.16 -8.10
N ASP A 95 27.74 -49.06 -8.21
CA ASP A 95 27.05 -47.99 -8.92
C ASP A 95 26.87 -46.77 -7.99
N ILE A 96 27.97 -46.08 -7.70
CA ILE A 96 28.01 -44.88 -6.85
C ILE A 96 28.11 -43.59 -7.68
N ASN A 97 27.91 -42.44 -7.04
CA ASN A 97 28.05 -41.10 -7.59
C ASN A 97 27.08 -40.84 -8.76
N ASN A 98 25.88 -41.42 -8.71
CA ASN A 98 24.87 -41.28 -9.75
C ASN A 98 23.83 -40.21 -9.38
N LEU A 99 23.97 -39.04 -10.00
CA LEU A 99 23.10 -37.88 -9.76
C LEU A 99 21.74 -38.10 -10.41
N ILE A 100 20.66 -38.02 -9.63
CA ILE A 100 19.28 -38.09 -10.08
C ILE A 100 18.57 -36.80 -9.66
N SER A 101 18.55 -35.78 -10.53
CA SER A 101 18.10 -34.43 -10.14
C SER A 101 17.04 -33.88 -11.08
N GLN A 102 16.01 -33.25 -10.51
CA GLN A 102 14.97 -32.52 -11.26
C GLN A 102 14.33 -33.33 -12.39
N ASN A 103 14.10 -34.63 -12.17
CA ASN A 103 13.29 -35.46 -13.05
C ASN A 103 11.84 -35.48 -12.57
N SER A 104 10.90 -35.61 -13.49
CA SER A 104 9.49 -35.84 -13.23
C SER A 104 9.27 -37.35 -13.21
N ILE A 105 9.46 -37.95 -12.04
CA ILE A 105 9.33 -39.40 -11.81
C ILE A 105 7.97 -39.63 -11.16
N PHE A 106 7.03 -40.31 -11.82
CA PHE A 106 5.71 -40.56 -11.22
C PHE A 106 4.90 -41.71 -11.86
N ALA A 107 3.84 -42.17 -11.19
CA ALA A 107 2.95 -43.25 -11.60
C ALA A 107 3.67 -44.56 -11.97
N ASN A 108 4.82 -44.86 -11.38
CA ASN A 108 5.48 -46.15 -11.55
C ASN A 108 4.88 -47.19 -10.60
N THR A 109 4.96 -48.47 -10.97
CA THR A 109 4.40 -49.56 -10.13
C THR A 109 5.36 -49.94 -9.00
N GLY A 110 6.67 -49.74 -9.22
CA GLY A 110 7.70 -49.80 -8.17
C GLY A 110 7.97 -48.43 -7.56
N LEU A 111 9.12 -48.27 -6.91
CA LEU A 111 9.52 -46.99 -6.31
C LEU A 111 9.86 -45.95 -7.38
N GLY A 112 9.75 -44.66 -7.04
CA GLY A 112 10.25 -43.60 -7.92
C GLY A 112 11.76 -43.76 -8.20
N ILE A 113 12.54 -43.86 -7.13
CA ILE A 113 13.98 -44.19 -7.17
C ILE A 113 14.17 -45.40 -6.24
N ASN A 114 14.91 -46.41 -6.70
CA ASN A 114 15.24 -47.61 -5.93
C ASN A 114 16.77 -47.80 -5.92
N LEU A 115 17.38 -47.71 -4.75
CA LEU A 115 18.82 -47.92 -4.52
C LEU A 115 19.09 -49.38 -4.13
N GLY A 116 18.87 -50.29 -5.07
CA GLY A 116 19.11 -51.70 -4.88
C GLY A 116 18.07 -52.56 -5.55
N ILE A 117 17.64 -53.61 -4.85
CA ILE A 117 16.62 -54.56 -5.29
C ILE A 117 15.67 -54.99 -4.17
N ASP A 118 15.82 -54.41 -2.97
CA ASP A 118 15.22 -54.84 -1.71
C ASP A 118 14.10 -53.92 -1.21
N GLY A 119 13.81 -52.83 -1.92
CA GLY A 119 12.72 -51.91 -1.60
C GLY A 119 13.28 -50.58 -1.11
N VAL A 120 12.54 -49.90 -0.23
CA VAL A 120 12.97 -48.61 0.31
C VAL A 120 14.17 -48.83 1.23
N THR A 121 15.23 -48.10 0.97
CA THR A 121 16.47 -48.12 1.75
C THR A 121 16.19 -47.65 3.18
N PRO A 122 16.66 -48.35 4.23
CA PRO A 122 16.50 -47.89 5.61
C PRO A 122 17.08 -46.50 5.82
N ASN A 123 16.38 -45.65 6.57
CA ASN A 123 16.88 -44.33 6.97
C ASN A 123 17.50 -44.42 8.37
N ASP A 124 18.80 -44.73 8.44
CA ASP A 124 19.52 -45.03 9.69
C ASP A 124 20.29 -43.81 10.26
N SER A 125 20.90 -43.96 11.44
CA SER A 125 21.59 -42.83 12.08
C SER A 125 23.04 -42.72 11.61
N GLY A 126 23.42 -41.57 11.07
CA GLY A 126 24.80 -41.26 10.68
C GLY A 126 25.30 -41.93 9.39
N ASP A 127 24.43 -42.62 8.65
CA ASP A 127 24.60 -43.26 7.33
C ASP A 127 26.01 -43.82 7.08
N SER A 128 26.21 -45.06 7.53
CA SER A 128 27.46 -45.82 7.33
C SER A 128 27.36 -46.88 6.24
N ASP A 129 26.25 -46.88 5.51
CA ASP A 129 25.91 -47.90 4.55
C ASP A 129 26.79 -47.82 3.30
N THR A 130 26.85 -48.96 2.59
CA THR A 130 27.61 -49.08 1.34
C THR A 130 26.76 -49.79 0.31
N GLY A 131 26.79 -49.34 -0.93
CA GLY A 131 25.93 -49.88 -1.98
C GLY A 131 25.68 -48.89 -3.11
N PRO A 132 24.64 -49.11 -3.93
CA PRO A 132 24.18 -48.15 -4.93
C PRO A 132 24.01 -46.76 -4.32
N ASN A 133 24.70 -45.76 -4.87
CA ASN A 133 24.74 -44.40 -4.28
C ASN A 133 25.01 -44.36 -2.77
N ASN A 134 25.83 -45.28 -2.26
CA ASN A 134 26.10 -45.46 -0.83
C ASN A 134 24.84 -45.65 0.04
N LEU A 135 23.71 -46.04 -0.55
CA LEU A 135 22.43 -46.16 0.15
C LEU A 135 22.03 -44.87 0.89
N GLN A 136 22.40 -43.72 0.31
CA GLN A 136 22.22 -42.39 0.88
C GLN A 136 20.83 -42.19 1.51
N ASN A 137 20.82 -41.78 2.78
CA ASN A 137 19.60 -41.46 3.52
C ASN A 137 18.79 -40.34 2.84
N PHE A 138 17.47 -40.48 2.90
CA PHE A 138 16.52 -39.52 2.35
C PHE A 138 16.05 -38.49 3.41
N PRO A 139 15.59 -37.29 2.99
CA PRO A 139 15.13 -36.25 3.90
C PRO A 139 13.87 -36.64 4.68
N VAL A 140 13.71 -36.17 5.92
CA VAL A 140 12.47 -36.26 6.69
C VAL A 140 11.81 -34.88 6.76
N ILE A 141 10.71 -34.70 6.03
CA ILE A 141 9.93 -33.45 6.03
C ILE A 141 9.09 -33.37 7.32
N GLN A 142 9.13 -32.21 7.97
CA GLN A 142 8.39 -31.92 9.21
C GLN A 142 7.33 -30.83 9.02
N VAL A 143 7.56 -29.90 8.09
CA VAL A 143 6.62 -28.82 7.76
C VAL A 143 6.56 -28.66 6.24
N ALA A 144 5.35 -28.51 5.71
CA ALA A 144 5.07 -27.99 4.37
C ALA A 144 3.85 -27.06 4.47
N ALA A 145 4.12 -25.76 4.59
CA ALA A 145 3.14 -24.71 4.86
C ALA A 145 2.78 -23.95 3.57
N MET A 146 1.52 -23.98 3.10
CA MET A 146 1.17 -23.34 1.82
C MET A 146 1.08 -21.81 1.92
N ASP A 147 0.70 -21.30 3.08
CA ASP A 147 0.54 -19.87 3.32
C ASP A 147 1.88 -19.13 3.22
N THR A 148 2.95 -19.74 3.74
CA THR A 148 4.32 -19.22 3.63
C THR A 148 5.11 -19.84 2.49
N GLN A 149 4.56 -20.83 1.78
CA GLN A 149 5.27 -21.64 0.78
C GLN A 149 6.63 -22.16 1.28
N THR A 150 6.67 -22.62 2.54
CA THR A 150 7.90 -23.06 3.22
C THR A 150 7.87 -24.56 3.50
N ILE A 151 8.98 -25.24 3.22
CA ILE A 151 9.20 -26.66 3.55
C ILE A 151 10.42 -26.75 4.48
N SER A 152 10.32 -27.47 5.59
CA SER A 152 11.44 -27.71 6.51
C SER A 152 11.44 -29.13 7.07
N GLY A 153 12.63 -29.57 7.50
CA GLY A 153 12.83 -30.93 8.00
C GLY A 153 14.27 -31.20 8.40
N THR A 154 14.64 -32.47 8.46
CA THR A 154 15.99 -32.93 8.83
C THR A 154 16.51 -34.01 7.87
N LEU A 155 17.82 -34.03 7.64
CA LEU A 155 18.53 -35.13 6.98
C LEU A 155 19.50 -35.77 7.98
N ASP A 156 19.40 -37.08 8.19
CA ASP A 156 20.36 -37.84 9.01
C ASP A 156 21.31 -38.59 8.07
N SER A 157 22.39 -37.92 7.63
CA SER A 157 23.42 -38.51 6.76
C SER A 157 24.80 -38.26 7.35
N SER A 158 25.83 -38.92 6.82
CA SER A 158 27.22 -38.71 7.27
C SER A 158 27.59 -37.22 7.36
N VAL A 159 28.26 -36.85 8.46
CA VAL A 159 28.36 -35.47 8.97
C VAL A 159 29.24 -34.48 8.19
N ASN A 160 29.62 -34.74 6.93
CA ASN A 160 30.59 -33.87 6.21
C ASN A 160 30.39 -33.72 4.68
N GLY A 161 29.15 -33.82 4.17
CA GLY A 161 28.85 -33.40 2.80
C GLY A 161 28.06 -32.09 2.77
N PRO A 162 28.32 -31.12 1.88
CA PRO A 162 27.22 -30.28 1.42
C PRO A 162 26.21 -31.20 0.71
N PHE A 163 24.96 -31.18 1.17
CA PHE A 163 23.85 -31.87 0.56
C PHE A 163 22.90 -30.87 -0.09
N THR A 164 22.33 -31.25 -1.23
CA THR A 164 21.19 -30.56 -1.84
C THR A 164 19.93 -31.38 -1.61
N ILE A 165 18.93 -30.76 -0.98
CA ILE A 165 17.59 -31.30 -0.82
C ILE A 165 16.74 -30.79 -1.98
N GLU A 166 16.16 -31.66 -2.79
CA GLU A 166 15.22 -31.29 -3.85
C GLU A 166 13.80 -31.62 -3.44
N PHE A 167 12.87 -30.67 -3.59
CA PHE A 167 11.46 -30.83 -3.21
C PHE A 167 10.59 -31.06 -4.43
N PHE A 168 9.62 -31.96 -4.29
CA PHE A 168 8.69 -32.32 -5.34
C PHE A 168 7.23 -32.28 -4.87
N ASN A 169 6.35 -31.72 -5.69
CA ASN A 169 4.90 -31.75 -5.52
C ASN A 169 4.29 -32.88 -6.37
N ASN A 170 3.60 -33.81 -5.71
CA ASN A 170 2.94 -34.96 -6.32
C ASN A 170 1.42 -34.78 -6.51
N GLY A 171 0.89 -33.63 -6.10
CA GLY A 171 -0.54 -33.34 -6.07
C GLY A 171 -1.26 -34.08 -4.94
N PRO A 172 -2.59 -33.92 -4.85
CA PRO A 172 -3.37 -34.53 -3.77
C PRO A 172 -3.43 -36.05 -3.92
N GLY A 173 -3.10 -36.76 -2.84
CA GLY A 173 -3.09 -38.23 -2.81
C GLY A 173 -1.98 -38.89 -3.64
N GLY A 174 -0.98 -38.13 -4.08
CA GLY A 174 0.12 -38.62 -4.94
C GLY A 174 1.19 -39.47 -4.23
N CYS A 175 0.83 -40.20 -3.18
CA CYS A 175 1.73 -41.12 -2.50
C CYS A 175 1.60 -42.52 -3.11
N ASP A 176 2.72 -43.24 -3.29
CA ASP A 176 2.68 -44.61 -3.78
C ASP A 176 2.41 -45.61 -2.63
N GLY A 177 2.24 -46.89 -2.98
CA GLY A 177 1.89 -47.95 -2.02
C GLY A 177 2.97 -48.28 -0.98
N SER A 178 4.20 -47.80 -1.15
CA SER A 178 5.30 -47.95 -0.19
C SER A 178 5.22 -46.97 0.98
N GLY A 179 4.49 -45.86 0.84
CA GLY A 179 4.46 -44.75 1.80
C GLY A 179 5.60 -43.73 1.60
N ASN A 180 6.58 -44.05 0.76
CA ASN A 180 7.48 -43.10 0.13
C ASN A 180 6.83 -42.61 -1.16
N GLY A 181 7.06 -41.35 -1.53
CA GLY A 181 6.44 -40.82 -2.75
C GLY A 181 7.33 -40.95 -3.97
N GLU A 182 6.87 -40.36 -5.06
CA GLU A 182 7.69 -40.14 -6.24
C GLU A 182 8.04 -38.64 -6.36
N GLY A 183 8.48 -38.17 -7.52
CA GLY A 183 8.84 -36.78 -7.74
C GLY A 183 8.22 -36.22 -9.02
N LYS A 184 6.91 -35.95 -9.00
CA LYS A 184 6.18 -35.51 -10.20
C LYS A 184 6.57 -34.12 -10.68
N THR A 185 6.59 -33.14 -9.78
CA THR A 185 6.86 -31.73 -10.15
C THR A 185 7.93 -31.18 -9.23
N PHE A 186 9.12 -30.89 -9.76
CA PHE A 186 10.15 -30.19 -8.99
C PHE A 186 9.68 -28.77 -8.64
N ILE A 187 9.74 -28.40 -7.36
CA ILE A 187 9.24 -27.11 -6.86
C ILE A 187 10.33 -26.23 -6.23
N GLY A 188 11.49 -26.80 -5.89
CA GLY A 188 12.63 -26.04 -5.39
C GLY A 188 13.63 -26.90 -4.63
N SER A 189 14.60 -26.27 -3.97
CA SER A 189 15.64 -26.98 -3.23
C SER A 189 16.10 -26.25 -1.97
N ALA A 190 16.89 -26.93 -1.13
CA ALA A 190 17.56 -26.37 0.05
C ALA A 190 18.96 -26.97 0.23
N PRO A 191 19.96 -26.19 0.66
CA PRO A 191 21.23 -26.74 1.11
C PRO A 191 21.15 -27.23 2.56
N THR A 192 21.92 -28.26 2.92
CA THR A 192 22.19 -28.67 4.32
C THR A 192 23.56 -29.35 4.45
N SER A 193 24.05 -29.52 5.67
CA SER A 193 25.30 -30.22 5.99
C SER A 193 25.08 -31.56 6.71
N GLY A 194 23.90 -32.18 6.53
CA GLY A 194 23.51 -33.41 7.25
C GLY A 194 22.78 -33.12 8.57
N GLY A 195 21.73 -32.29 8.51
CA GLY A 195 20.93 -31.91 9.67
C GLY A 195 19.66 -31.15 9.26
N PRO A 196 19.23 -30.13 10.02
CA PRO A 196 18.08 -29.32 9.66
C PRO A 196 18.22 -28.68 8.27
N PHE A 197 17.09 -28.56 7.57
CA PHE A 197 16.98 -27.81 6.33
C PHE A 197 15.70 -26.99 6.30
N THR A 198 15.70 -25.92 5.51
CA THR A 198 14.51 -25.12 5.20
C THR A 198 14.62 -24.67 3.74
N SER A 199 13.53 -24.77 2.99
CA SER A 199 13.46 -24.38 1.59
C SER A 199 13.88 -22.94 1.38
N SER A 200 14.63 -22.67 0.30
CA SER A 200 14.69 -21.31 -0.22
C SER A 200 13.30 -20.85 -0.65
N GLN A 201 12.99 -19.55 -0.52
CA GLN A 201 11.68 -18.96 -0.85
C GLN A 201 11.10 -19.54 -2.14
N LEU A 202 10.12 -20.45 -2.00
CA LEU A 202 9.51 -21.14 -3.13
C LEU A 202 8.55 -20.18 -3.84
N PRO A 203 8.35 -20.32 -5.17
CA PRO A 203 7.35 -19.52 -5.87
C PRO A 203 5.96 -19.64 -5.23
N LEU A 204 5.21 -18.54 -5.21
CA LEU A 204 3.82 -18.53 -4.76
C LEU A 204 2.99 -19.52 -5.58
N GLY A 205 2.18 -20.35 -4.90
CA GLY A 205 1.34 -21.36 -5.53
C GLY A 205 2.09 -22.62 -6.00
N SER A 206 3.30 -22.90 -5.50
CA SER A 206 4.03 -24.14 -5.82
C SER A 206 3.32 -25.40 -5.30
N PHE A 207 2.48 -25.27 -4.26
CA PHE A 207 1.63 -26.33 -3.73
C PHE A 207 0.45 -25.74 -2.97
N VAL A 208 -0.60 -26.54 -2.74
CA VAL A 208 -1.81 -26.15 -2.00
C VAL A 208 -2.11 -27.13 -0.86
N THR A 209 -3.10 -26.81 -0.01
CA THR A 209 -3.55 -27.72 1.05
C THR A 209 -3.91 -29.09 0.46
N GLY A 210 -3.37 -30.16 1.05
CA GLY A 210 -3.65 -31.53 0.63
C GLY A 210 -2.71 -32.08 -0.44
N ASP A 211 -1.85 -31.26 -1.05
CA ASP A 211 -0.78 -31.75 -1.93
C ASP A 211 0.21 -32.60 -1.15
N VAL A 212 0.70 -33.68 -1.76
CA VAL A 212 1.76 -34.53 -1.20
C VAL A 212 3.12 -34.03 -1.66
N ILE A 213 3.97 -33.71 -0.69
CA ILE A 213 5.34 -33.25 -0.86
C ILE A 213 6.31 -34.37 -0.51
N THR A 214 7.32 -34.55 -1.35
CA THR A 214 8.47 -35.44 -1.10
C THR A 214 9.77 -34.73 -1.39
N ALA A 215 10.88 -35.33 -0.94
CA ALA A 215 12.20 -34.80 -1.22
C ALA A 215 13.24 -35.90 -1.48
N THR A 216 14.31 -35.55 -2.19
CA THR A 216 15.53 -36.35 -2.29
C THR A 216 16.70 -35.57 -1.69
N ALA A 217 17.73 -36.26 -1.21
CA ALA A 217 19.01 -35.70 -0.81
C ALA A 217 20.08 -36.12 -1.81
N THR A 218 20.95 -35.20 -2.19
CA THR A 218 22.12 -35.51 -3.03
C THR A 218 23.39 -34.98 -2.38
N ASP A 219 24.39 -35.84 -2.19
CA ASP A 219 25.69 -35.47 -1.64
C ASP A 219 26.59 -34.73 -2.66
N ALA A 220 27.76 -34.28 -2.21
CA ALA A 220 28.72 -33.56 -3.05
C ALA A 220 29.30 -34.39 -4.22
N ASN A 221 29.27 -35.73 -4.11
CA ASN A 221 29.78 -36.64 -5.12
C ASN A 221 28.70 -37.06 -6.13
N GLY A 222 27.44 -36.64 -5.91
CA GLY A 222 26.31 -36.96 -6.76
C GLY A 222 25.57 -38.23 -6.33
N ASN A 223 25.75 -38.75 -5.13
CA ASN A 223 24.92 -39.83 -4.59
C ASN A 223 23.54 -39.27 -4.24
N THR A 224 22.54 -39.53 -5.07
CA THR A 224 21.14 -39.17 -4.79
C THR A 224 20.42 -40.30 -4.07
N SER A 225 19.71 -39.95 -2.99
CA SER A 225 18.83 -40.82 -2.21
C SER A 225 17.59 -41.25 -2.97
N GLU A 226 16.84 -42.18 -2.39
CA GLU A 226 15.43 -42.38 -2.75
C GLU A 226 14.56 -41.19 -2.33
N PHE A 227 13.28 -41.20 -2.72
CA PHE A 227 12.33 -40.20 -2.26
C PHE A 227 11.95 -40.40 -0.79
N SER A 228 11.74 -39.30 -0.09
CA SER A 228 11.26 -39.29 1.29
C SER A 228 9.88 -39.93 1.45
N VAL A 229 9.55 -40.22 2.71
CA VAL A 229 8.16 -40.45 3.13
C VAL A 229 7.28 -39.28 2.68
N CYS A 230 6.06 -39.60 2.25
CA CYS A 230 5.06 -38.62 1.83
C CYS A 230 4.67 -37.68 2.96
N PHE A 231 4.67 -36.36 2.70
CA PHE A 231 4.19 -35.35 3.64
C PHE A 231 3.06 -34.52 3.02
N THR A 232 1.89 -34.48 3.66
CA THR A 232 0.75 -33.69 3.17
C THR A 232 0.88 -32.24 3.58
N ALA A 233 0.86 -31.32 2.61
CA ALA A 233 0.90 -29.89 2.85
C ALA A 233 -0.36 -29.40 3.58
N THR A 234 -0.17 -28.52 4.57
CA THR A 234 -1.24 -27.99 5.44
C THR A 234 -1.11 -26.48 5.60
N ALA A 235 -2.21 -25.85 5.99
CA ALA A 235 -2.21 -24.41 6.27
C ALA A 235 -1.64 -24.22 7.66
N THR A 236 -0.72 -23.27 7.84
CA THR A 236 -0.45 -22.84 9.21
C THR A 236 -1.70 -22.16 9.75
N ALA A 237 -1.99 -22.38 11.03
CA ALA A 237 -3.08 -21.69 11.69
C ALA A 237 -2.70 -20.20 11.78
N SER A 238 -3.30 -19.36 10.93
CA SER A 238 -3.17 -17.91 11.05
C SER A 238 -3.73 -17.48 12.40
N THR A 239 -2.94 -16.70 13.16
CA THR A 239 -3.42 -16.04 14.38
C THR A 239 -4.53 -15.05 14.01
N PRO A 240 -5.75 -15.20 14.56
CA PRO A 240 -6.83 -14.24 14.36
C PRO A 240 -6.39 -12.81 14.67
N SER A 241 -6.92 -11.84 13.93
CA SER A 241 -6.68 -10.41 14.17
C SER A 241 -7.96 -9.57 14.08
N PHE A 242 -8.00 -8.47 14.84
CA PHE A 242 -9.03 -7.43 14.77
C PHE A 242 -8.55 -6.20 13.99
N SER A 243 -9.49 -5.56 13.31
CA SER A 243 -9.36 -4.25 12.66
C SER A 243 -10.70 -3.54 12.72
N ILE A 244 -10.71 -2.22 12.58
CA ILE A 244 -11.91 -1.39 12.55
C ILE A 244 -11.82 -0.45 11.34
N ASP A 245 -12.94 -0.07 10.76
CA ASP A 245 -12.99 0.87 9.63
C ASP A 245 -13.07 2.32 10.09
N ASP A 246 -12.84 3.23 9.15
CA ASP A 246 -13.08 4.67 9.32
C ASP A 246 -14.48 5.02 8.81
N VAL A 247 -15.12 5.99 9.45
CA VAL A 247 -16.47 6.46 9.12
C VAL A 247 -16.45 7.97 8.95
N THR A 248 -16.86 8.44 7.76
CA THR A 248 -17.11 9.86 7.49
C THR A 248 -18.59 10.05 7.16
N HIS A 249 -19.23 10.98 7.86
CA HIS A 249 -20.64 11.31 7.60
C HIS A 249 -20.91 12.77 7.96
N ASN A 250 -22.08 13.28 7.56
CA ASN A 250 -22.54 14.57 8.03
C ASN A 250 -23.04 14.46 9.47
N GLU A 251 -23.03 15.56 10.21
CA GLU A 251 -23.66 15.64 11.54
C GLU A 251 -25.19 15.65 11.46
N GLY A 252 -25.77 16.26 10.41
CA GLY A 252 -27.21 16.43 10.23
C GLY A 252 -27.86 17.36 11.25
N ASN A 253 -29.17 17.59 11.15
CA ASN A 253 -29.86 18.64 11.92
C ASN A 253 -30.92 18.12 12.92
N GLY A 254 -30.80 16.85 13.33
CA GLY A 254 -31.82 16.16 14.13
C GLY A 254 -31.82 16.51 15.63
N GLY A 255 -30.80 17.21 16.12
CA GLY A 255 -30.54 17.44 17.52
C GLY A 255 -29.52 16.46 18.12
N PRO A 256 -29.27 16.53 19.44
CA PRO A 256 -28.30 15.67 20.11
C PRO A 256 -28.62 14.18 19.96
N GLY A 257 -27.60 13.38 19.62
CA GLY A 257 -27.65 11.92 19.54
C GLY A 257 -28.48 11.34 18.40
N THR A 258 -28.77 12.10 17.35
CA THR A 258 -29.65 11.62 16.27
C THR A 258 -28.93 10.95 15.10
N THR A 259 -27.64 11.19 14.94
CA THR A 259 -26.91 10.76 13.73
C THR A 259 -26.02 9.56 14.03
N SER A 260 -26.22 8.49 13.28
CA SER A 260 -25.57 7.20 13.57
C SER A 260 -24.27 7.03 12.79
N TYR A 261 -23.16 6.93 13.50
CA TYR A 261 -21.85 6.58 12.96
C TYR A 261 -21.58 5.11 13.29
N THR A 262 -21.74 4.24 12.29
CA THR A 262 -21.63 2.78 12.47
C THR A 262 -20.29 2.29 11.97
N PHE A 263 -19.44 1.89 12.92
CA PHE A 263 -18.14 1.29 12.69
C PHE A 263 -18.26 -0.25 12.61
N THR A 264 -17.52 -0.86 11.70
CA THR A 264 -17.43 -2.31 11.50
C THR A 264 -16.07 -2.82 12.00
N ILE A 265 -16.10 -3.55 13.12
CA ILE A 265 -14.94 -4.27 13.62
C ILE A 265 -14.88 -5.63 12.92
N THR A 266 -13.78 -5.91 12.22
CA THR A 266 -13.54 -7.14 11.45
C THR A 266 -12.58 -8.06 12.18
N LYS A 267 -12.92 -9.35 12.27
CA LYS A 267 -12.06 -10.44 12.80
C LYS A 267 -11.62 -11.39 11.69
N THR A 268 -10.32 -11.60 11.56
CA THR A 268 -9.73 -12.64 10.69
C THR A 268 -9.56 -13.96 11.43
N GLY A 269 -9.38 -15.07 10.70
CA GLY A 269 -9.14 -16.38 11.31
C GLY A 269 -10.38 -17.00 11.98
N SER A 270 -10.21 -18.23 12.48
CA SER A 270 -11.26 -18.98 13.19
C SER A 270 -11.06 -18.96 14.70
N GLY A 271 -12.11 -19.28 15.44
CA GLY A 271 -12.09 -19.29 16.91
C GLY A 271 -12.82 -18.10 17.52
N ALA A 272 -13.30 -18.31 18.75
CA ALA A 272 -13.94 -17.26 19.53
C ALA A 272 -12.87 -16.29 20.06
N ALA A 273 -13.19 -15.00 20.05
CA ALA A 273 -12.29 -13.94 20.47
C ALA A 273 -13.10 -12.75 21.02
N SER A 274 -12.43 -11.85 21.73
CA SER A 274 -13.04 -10.61 22.22
C SER A 274 -12.06 -9.45 22.12
N VAL A 275 -12.58 -8.24 22.02
CA VAL A 275 -11.83 -6.98 22.00
C VAL A 275 -12.61 -5.93 22.78
N ASP A 276 -11.92 -5.08 23.52
CA ASP A 276 -12.55 -3.92 24.14
C ASP A 276 -12.55 -2.75 23.17
N TYR A 277 -13.58 -1.90 23.21
CA TYR A 277 -13.64 -0.66 22.44
C TYR A 277 -14.13 0.50 23.30
N ALA A 278 -13.66 1.72 23.00
CA ALA A 278 -14.11 2.96 23.62
C ALA A 278 -13.95 4.13 22.64
N THR A 279 -14.73 5.19 22.82
CA THR A 279 -14.50 6.44 22.08
C THR A 279 -13.40 7.28 22.74
N VAL A 280 -12.60 7.95 21.92
CA VAL A 280 -11.55 8.89 22.33
C VAL A 280 -11.80 10.21 21.60
N ASP A 281 -11.76 11.32 22.36
CA ASP A 281 -11.91 12.67 21.81
C ASP A 281 -10.78 13.01 20.83
N GLY A 282 -11.14 13.74 19.78
CA GLY A 282 -10.21 14.36 18.84
C GLY A 282 -10.40 15.87 18.85
N THR A 283 -10.78 16.45 17.72
CA THR A 283 -11.33 17.81 17.70
C THR A 283 -12.78 17.83 18.16
N ALA A 284 -13.54 16.76 17.87
CA ALA A 284 -14.85 16.51 18.46
C ALA A 284 -14.69 15.95 19.88
N THR A 285 -15.52 16.44 20.80
CA THR A 285 -15.50 16.13 22.24
C THR A 285 -16.87 15.72 22.76
N ALA A 286 -16.92 14.69 23.61
CA ALA A 286 -18.16 14.33 24.28
C ALA A 286 -18.38 15.16 25.58
N PRO A 287 -19.63 15.54 25.91
CA PRO A 287 -20.87 15.22 25.22
C PRO A 287 -21.30 16.28 24.19
N SER A 288 -20.43 17.23 23.83
CA SER A 288 -20.75 18.35 22.93
C SER A 288 -21.15 17.84 21.54
N ASP A 289 -20.31 16.99 20.96
CA ASP A 289 -20.39 16.69 19.53
C ASP A 289 -20.86 15.24 19.30
N TYR A 290 -20.65 14.37 20.29
CA TYR A 290 -21.12 12.99 20.24
C TYR A 290 -21.35 12.39 21.64
N THR A 291 -22.04 11.25 21.69
CA THR A 291 -22.23 10.47 22.92
C THR A 291 -21.08 9.49 23.11
N ALA A 292 -20.27 9.70 24.15
CA ALA A 292 -19.15 8.81 24.46
C ALA A 292 -19.59 7.37 24.79
N ILE A 293 -18.82 6.41 24.29
CA ILE A 293 -18.92 5.00 24.67
C ILE A 293 -17.78 4.68 25.63
N PRO A 294 -18.06 4.29 26.90
CA PRO A 294 -17.03 3.84 27.82
C PRO A 294 -16.46 2.49 27.37
N THR A 295 -15.29 2.11 27.89
CA THR A 295 -14.67 0.80 27.60
C THR A 295 -15.67 -0.35 27.74
N THR A 296 -15.96 -0.99 26.61
CA THR A 296 -16.97 -2.05 26.49
C THR A 296 -16.36 -3.24 25.75
N THR A 297 -16.58 -4.46 26.25
CA THR A 297 -16.10 -5.68 25.59
C THR A 297 -17.05 -6.12 24.48
N LEU A 298 -16.52 -6.32 23.28
CA LEU A 298 -17.20 -6.91 22.12
C LEU A 298 -16.75 -8.36 21.93
N ASN A 299 -17.73 -9.27 21.88
CA ASN A 299 -17.47 -10.71 21.76
C ASN A 299 -17.77 -11.20 20.34
N PHE A 300 -16.86 -11.99 19.78
CA PHE A 300 -17.03 -12.70 18.53
C PHE A 300 -17.15 -14.20 18.80
N LEU A 301 -18.23 -14.80 18.32
CA LEU A 301 -18.34 -16.26 18.25
C LEU A 301 -17.35 -16.82 17.23
N SER A 302 -17.15 -18.14 17.27
CA SER A 302 -16.12 -18.80 16.44
C SER A 302 -16.29 -18.60 14.93
N ALA A 303 -17.50 -18.32 14.47
CA ALA A 303 -17.82 -18.11 13.06
C ALA A 303 -18.03 -16.62 12.69
N ASP A 304 -18.03 -15.72 13.69
CA ASP A 304 -18.24 -14.30 13.43
C ASP A 304 -16.99 -13.72 12.76
N THR A 305 -17.21 -12.96 11.71
CA THR A 305 -16.16 -12.25 10.96
C THR A 305 -16.26 -10.74 11.11
N THR A 306 -17.44 -10.21 11.47
CA THR A 306 -17.67 -8.78 11.69
C THR A 306 -18.66 -8.56 12.82
N GLN A 307 -18.52 -7.43 13.51
CA GLN A 307 -19.49 -6.89 14.47
C GLN A 307 -19.54 -5.37 14.28
N GLN A 308 -20.68 -4.76 14.60
CA GLN A 308 -20.87 -3.31 14.44
C GLN A 308 -20.98 -2.61 15.79
N VAL A 309 -20.44 -1.39 15.84
CA VAL A 309 -20.55 -0.45 16.97
C VAL A 309 -21.09 0.86 16.42
N THR A 310 -22.11 1.41 17.06
CA THR A 310 -22.69 2.69 16.65
C THR A 310 -22.40 3.76 17.70
N VAL A 311 -21.75 4.84 17.27
CA VAL A 311 -21.60 6.08 18.03
C VAL A 311 -22.68 7.05 17.54
N PHE A 312 -23.37 7.72 18.47
CA PHE A 312 -24.36 8.73 18.13
C PHE A 312 -23.73 10.12 18.18
N VAL A 313 -23.72 10.80 17.04
CA VAL A 313 -23.28 12.19 16.86
C VAL A 313 -24.46 13.12 17.09
N ASN A 314 -24.18 14.26 17.71
CA ASN A 314 -25.12 15.35 17.93
C ASN A 314 -25.16 16.20 16.67
N GLY A 315 -26.33 16.29 16.04
CA GLY A 315 -26.50 17.15 14.88
C GLY A 315 -27.21 18.44 15.25
N ASP A 316 -26.87 19.56 14.61
CA ASP A 316 -27.62 20.81 14.80
C ASP A 316 -27.72 21.69 13.53
N THR A 317 -27.66 23.02 13.68
CA THR A 317 -27.81 23.98 12.57
C THR A 317 -26.77 25.10 12.64
N ALA A 318 -25.84 25.02 13.59
CA ALA A 318 -24.75 25.96 13.78
C ALA A 318 -23.65 25.63 12.79
N PHE A 319 -23.06 26.67 12.20
CA PHE A 319 -21.91 26.44 11.33
C PHE A 319 -20.66 26.18 12.17
N GLU A 320 -20.01 25.05 11.92
CA GLU A 320 -18.82 24.60 12.61
C GLU A 320 -17.78 24.07 11.60
N GLY A 321 -16.60 23.68 12.11
CA GLY A 321 -15.59 23.02 11.29
C GLY A 321 -15.87 21.52 11.16
N ASP A 322 -15.23 20.85 10.19
CA ASP A 322 -15.20 19.38 10.21
C ASP A 322 -14.39 18.92 11.44
N GLU A 323 -14.92 17.93 12.16
CA GLU A 323 -14.34 17.44 13.38
C GLU A 323 -14.06 15.93 13.36
N THR A 324 -13.25 15.45 14.31
CA THR A 324 -12.87 14.05 14.39
C THR A 324 -12.90 13.51 15.81
N PHE A 325 -13.25 12.23 15.94
CA PHE A 325 -13.08 11.41 17.13
C PHE A 325 -12.62 10.01 16.71
N THR A 326 -12.27 9.14 17.66
CA THR A 326 -11.81 7.78 17.33
C THR A 326 -12.55 6.73 18.16
N VAL A 327 -12.87 5.58 17.56
CA VAL A 327 -13.20 4.36 18.29
C VAL A 327 -11.94 3.51 18.41
N HIS A 328 -11.39 3.43 19.62
CA HIS A 328 -10.13 2.74 19.90
C HIS A 328 -10.37 1.31 20.39
N LEU A 329 -9.71 0.34 19.78
CA LEU A 329 -9.70 -1.07 20.15
C LEU A 329 -8.54 -1.39 21.10
N SER A 330 -8.81 -2.15 22.14
CA SER A 330 -7.81 -2.59 23.12
C SER A 330 -8.11 -4.01 23.65
N ASN A 331 -7.18 -4.57 24.43
CA ASN A 331 -7.36 -5.85 25.13
C ASN A 331 -7.87 -7.02 24.25
N GLY A 332 -7.30 -7.19 23.06
CA GLY A 332 -7.61 -8.33 22.19
C GLY A 332 -7.29 -9.68 22.88
N VAL A 333 -8.29 -10.55 23.02
CA VAL A 333 -8.18 -11.90 23.58
C VAL A 333 -8.57 -12.93 22.52
N GLY A 334 -7.73 -13.93 22.28
CA GLY A 334 -7.94 -14.91 21.22
C GLY A 334 -7.64 -14.40 19.81
N ALA A 335 -7.26 -13.13 19.68
CA ALA A 335 -6.82 -12.48 18.45
C ALA A 335 -5.87 -11.30 18.78
N THR A 336 -4.98 -10.94 17.86
CA THR A 336 -4.19 -9.70 17.94
C THR A 336 -5.00 -8.51 17.41
N ILE A 337 -4.56 -7.28 17.63
CA ILE A 337 -5.16 -6.09 17.02
C ILE A 337 -4.20 -5.62 15.92
N SER A 338 -4.61 -5.70 14.66
CA SER A 338 -3.83 -5.25 13.51
C SER A 338 -4.10 -3.79 13.13
N ASP A 339 -5.29 -3.31 13.44
CA ASP A 339 -5.67 -1.91 13.35
C ASP A 339 -6.53 -1.57 14.58
N ALA A 340 -6.09 -0.56 15.33
CA ALA A 340 -6.66 -0.24 16.63
C ALA A 340 -7.61 0.96 16.58
N ASP A 341 -7.58 1.77 15.53
CA ASP A 341 -8.20 3.09 15.56
C ASP A 341 -9.15 3.27 14.38
N GLY A 342 -10.46 3.28 14.66
CA GLY A 342 -11.47 3.64 13.67
C GLY A 342 -11.74 5.13 13.74
N LEU A 343 -11.30 5.90 12.74
CA LEU A 343 -11.46 7.34 12.69
C LEU A 343 -12.90 7.70 12.33
N GLY A 344 -13.58 8.42 13.23
CA GLY A 344 -14.84 9.10 12.95
C GLY A 344 -14.57 10.52 12.47
N THR A 345 -15.04 10.90 11.28
CA THR A 345 -15.00 12.29 10.78
C THR A 345 -16.42 12.83 10.65
N ILE A 346 -16.73 13.84 11.45
CA ILE A 346 -17.98 14.58 11.42
C ILE A 346 -17.81 15.74 10.44
N THR A 347 -18.51 15.70 9.32
CA THR A 347 -18.48 16.80 8.35
C THR A 347 -19.62 17.77 8.60
N ASN A 348 -19.30 19.05 8.73
CA ASN A 348 -20.31 20.10 8.91
C ASN A 348 -21.13 20.23 7.61
N ASP A 349 -22.45 20.06 7.70
CA ASP A 349 -23.38 20.28 6.59
C ASP A 349 -24.22 21.55 6.71
N ASP A 350 -23.90 22.38 7.69
CA ASP A 350 -24.53 23.66 7.93
C ASP A 350 -23.90 24.80 7.13
N THR A 351 -24.72 25.84 6.91
CA THR A 351 -24.35 27.00 6.11
C THR A 351 -24.47 28.27 6.92
N CYS A 352 -23.52 29.18 6.72
CA CYS A 352 -23.59 30.50 7.31
C CYS A 352 -24.82 31.30 6.84
N ALA A 353 -25.38 32.09 7.76
CA ALA A 353 -26.30 33.15 7.37
C ALA A 353 -25.61 34.19 6.46
N SER A 354 -26.42 34.98 5.74
CA SER A 354 -25.91 36.09 4.94
C SER A 354 -25.72 37.34 5.79
N PHE A 355 -24.51 37.89 5.81
CA PHE A 355 -24.17 39.05 6.64
C PHE A 355 -24.05 40.35 5.83
N ALA A 356 -24.68 41.42 6.33
CA ALA A 356 -24.54 42.77 5.79
C ALA A 356 -23.28 43.49 6.32
N THR A 357 -22.73 43.01 7.43
CA THR A 357 -21.45 43.48 8.00
C THR A 357 -20.66 42.26 8.43
N VAL A 358 -19.38 42.22 8.05
CA VAL A 358 -18.41 41.22 8.50
C VAL A 358 -17.16 41.89 9.03
N TYR A 359 -16.41 41.17 9.84
CA TYR A 359 -15.23 41.66 10.55
C TYR A 359 -13.98 40.94 10.09
N VAL A 360 -12.85 41.64 10.07
CA VAL A 360 -11.57 41.10 9.63
C VAL A 360 -10.47 41.52 10.58
N ASP A 361 -9.70 40.56 11.07
CA ASP A 361 -8.54 40.76 11.94
C ASP A 361 -7.45 39.73 11.58
N ASP A 362 -6.22 40.15 11.30
CA ASP A 362 -5.14 39.23 10.95
C ASP A 362 -4.72 38.34 12.13
N SER A 363 -5.01 38.77 13.37
CA SER A 363 -4.78 37.98 14.58
C SER A 363 -5.70 36.77 14.72
N TRP A 364 -6.79 36.68 13.94
CA TRP A 364 -7.69 35.52 13.90
C TRP A 364 -7.19 34.39 12.98
N ALA A 365 -5.95 34.47 12.49
CA ALA A 365 -5.35 33.38 11.73
C ALA A 365 -5.23 32.10 12.57
N GLY A 366 -5.84 31.02 12.11
CA GLY A 366 -5.85 29.71 12.78
C GLY A 366 -7.02 29.48 13.74
N THR A 367 -7.94 30.44 13.86
CA THR A 367 -9.21 30.26 14.58
C THR A 367 -10.05 29.17 13.91
N GLN A 368 -10.73 28.34 14.72
CA GLN A 368 -11.58 27.27 14.21
C GLN A 368 -12.88 27.84 13.62
N PRO A 369 -13.37 27.31 12.48
CA PRO A 369 -14.69 27.69 11.97
C PRO A 369 -15.79 27.53 13.03
N GLY A 370 -16.77 28.43 13.04
CA GLY A 370 -17.87 28.44 14.00
C GLY A 370 -17.56 29.14 15.33
N SER A 371 -16.30 29.15 15.77
CA SER A 371 -15.92 29.76 17.05
C SER A 371 -16.03 31.29 17.05
N ASP A 372 -16.24 31.87 18.25
CA ASP A 372 -16.31 33.31 18.49
C ASP A 372 -14.89 33.89 18.70
N PRO A 373 -14.33 34.67 17.76
CA PRO A 373 -12.96 35.16 17.83
C PRO A 373 -12.75 36.41 18.70
N ASP A 374 -13.78 37.20 18.98
CA ASP A 374 -13.65 38.48 19.72
C ASP A 374 -14.41 38.51 21.06
N GLY A 375 -15.12 37.42 21.38
CA GLY A 375 -15.85 37.21 22.61
C GLY A 375 -17.13 38.05 22.64
N PRO A 376 -17.32 38.96 23.63
CA PRO A 376 -18.54 39.77 23.71
C PRO A 376 -18.67 40.83 22.59
N GLY A 377 -17.81 40.79 21.58
CA GLY A 377 -17.83 41.69 20.45
C GLY A 377 -18.85 41.27 19.38
N PRO A 378 -18.85 41.98 18.25
CA PRO A 378 -19.83 41.74 17.19
C PRO A 378 -19.44 40.64 16.20
N ALA A 379 -18.22 40.10 16.27
CA ALA A 379 -17.79 38.96 15.46
C ALA A 379 -18.09 37.67 16.22
N THR A 380 -19.18 37.00 15.87
CA THR A 380 -19.73 35.89 16.67
C THR A 380 -19.40 34.51 16.14
N SER A 381 -19.00 34.38 14.88
CA SER A 381 -18.74 33.09 14.24
C SER A 381 -17.71 33.19 13.12
N PHE A 382 -16.52 32.66 13.39
CA PHE A 382 -15.40 32.64 12.45
C PHE A 382 -15.73 31.79 11.23
N GLY A 383 -15.48 32.33 10.04
CA GLY A 383 -15.89 31.74 8.76
C GLY A 383 -17.28 32.18 8.27
N CYS A 384 -18.11 32.77 9.13
CA CYS A 384 -19.42 33.31 8.77
C CYS A 384 -19.45 34.85 8.75
N ASP A 385 -19.24 35.47 9.92
CA ASP A 385 -19.26 36.93 10.07
C ASP A 385 -17.87 37.52 10.35
N SER A 386 -16.87 36.68 10.52
CA SER A 386 -15.51 37.07 10.90
C SER A 386 -14.43 36.25 10.18
N PHE A 387 -13.33 36.92 9.81
CA PHE A 387 -12.33 36.36 8.90
C PHE A 387 -10.92 36.85 9.23
N ALA A 388 -9.91 36.01 8.98
CA ALA A 388 -8.51 36.40 9.13
C ALA A 388 -7.95 37.23 7.96
N THR A 389 -8.67 37.31 6.85
CA THR A 389 -8.22 37.96 5.60
C THR A 389 -9.27 38.90 5.05
N ILE A 390 -8.84 39.99 4.42
CA ILE A 390 -9.73 40.94 3.76
C ILE A 390 -10.43 40.24 2.60
N GLN A 391 -9.75 39.38 1.85
CA GLN A 391 -10.38 38.58 0.81
C GLN A 391 -11.51 37.69 1.35
N GLY A 392 -11.32 37.05 2.52
CA GLY A 392 -12.36 36.28 3.19
C GLY A 392 -13.61 37.12 3.47
N GLY A 393 -13.44 38.27 4.13
CA GLY A 393 -14.53 39.20 4.41
C GLY A 393 -15.22 39.73 3.15
N VAL A 394 -14.47 40.12 2.12
CA VAL A 394 -15.02 40.55 0.81
C VAL A 394 -15.83 39.43 0.15
N THR A 395 -15.42 38.18 0.30
CA THR A 395 -16.09 37.03 -0.30
C THR A 395 -17.39 36.72 0.43
N ALA A 396 -17.40 36.78 1.75
CA ALA A 396 -18.56 36.44 2.57
C ALA A 396 -19.65 37.53 2.63
N VAL A 397 -19.26 38.81 2.66
CA VAL A 397 -20.22 39.91 2.84
C VAL A 397 -21.22 39.98 1.68
N THR A 398 -22.48 40.29 1.99
CA THR A 398 -23.50 40.52 0.96
C THR A 398 -23.13 41.71 0.05
N ALA A 399 -23.63 41.71 -1.19
CA ALA A 399 -23.38 42.81 -2.13
C ALA A 399 -23.95 44.13 -1.57
N GLY A 400 -23.11 45.15 -1.51
CA GLY A 400 -23.38 46.45 -0.88
C GLY A 400 -23.12 46.49 0.63
N GLY A 401 -22.74 45.36 1.25
CA GLY A 401 -22.44 45.27 2.67
C GLY A 401 -21.08 45.85 3.05
N THR A 402 -20.77 45.81 4.36
CA THR A 402 -19.58 46.41 4.96
C THR A 402 -18.58 45.34 5.43
N VAL A 403 -17.31 45.53 5.12
CA VAL A 403 -16.19 44.79 5.73
C VAL A 403 -15.46 45.74 6.66
N ILE A 404 -15.47 45.45 7.96
CA ILE A 404 -14.72 46.18 8.97
C ILE A 404 -13.39 45.45 9.17
N VAL A 405 -12.29 46.14 8.89
CA VAL A 405 -10.93 45.61 9.00
C VAL A 405 -10.27 46.29 10.19
N TYR A 406 -9.93 45.51 11.22
CA TYR A 406 -9.23 45.98 12.41
C TYR A 406 -7.78 46.37 12.09
N ASP A 407 -7.09 46.97 13.06
CA ASP A 407 -5.67 47.28 12.89
C ASP A 407 -4.84 46.00 12.86
N GLY A 408 -3.81 45.97 12.00
CA GLY A 408 -3.12 44.73 11.70
C GLY A 408 -2.29 44.82 10.42
N THR A 409 -1.59 43.73 10.07
CA THR A 409 -0.79 43.62 8.85
C THR A 409 -1.34 42.53 7.92
N TYR A 410 -1.91 42.96 6.81
CA TYR A 410 -2.55 42.10 5.81
C TYR A 410 -1.65 41.96 4.58
N THR A 411 -1.10 40.77 4.35
CA THR A 411 -0.27 40.47 3.17
C THR A 411 -1.07 39.67 2.16
N GLU A 412 -1.78 40.37 1.27
CA GLU A 412 -2.71 39.75 0.32
C GLU A 412 -2.94 40.63 -0.93
N ASN A 413 -3.38 40.00 -2.01
CA ASN A 413 -3.95 40.68 -3.17
C ASN A 413 -5.47 40.45 -3.15
N VAL A 414 -6.25 41.49 -2.90
CA VAL A 414 -7.70 41.41 -2.74
C VAL A 414 -8.39 41.67 -4.06
N THR A 415 -9.26 40.74 -4.46
CA THR A 415 -10.15 40.86 -5.60
C THR A 415 -11.56 41.24 -5.13
N ILE A 416 -12.02 42.40 -5.54
CA ILE A 416 -13.34 42.96 -5.21
C ILE A 416 -14.27 42.71 -6.40
N SER A 417 -15.16 41.73 -6.24
CA SER A 417 -16.07 41.22 -7.27
C SER A 417 -17.54 41.55 -7.03
N LYS A 418 -17.82 42.48 -6.13
CA LYS A 418 -19.17 42.99 -5.84
C LYS A 418 -19.06 44.33 -5.12
N PRO A 419 -20.10 45.18 -5.17
CA PRO A 419 -20.11 46.41 -4.39
C PRO A 419 -19.87 46.11 -2.91
N VAL A 420 -18.94 46.81 -2.27
CA VAL A 420 -18.61 46.63 -0.83
C VAL A 420 -18.16 47.95 -0.21
N VAL A 421 -18.38 48.10 1.09
CA VAL A 421 -17.82 49.18 1.90
C VAL A 421 -16.68 48.62 2.74
N LEU A 422 -15.44 48.86 2.33
CA LEU A 422 -14.25 48.48 3.08
C LEU A 422 -13.86 49.60 4.04
N LYS A 423 -13.85 49.30 5.33
CA LYS A 423 -13.46 50.22 6.40
C LYS A 423 -12.21 49.69 7.09
N GLY A 424 -11.07 50.31 6.86
CA GLY A 424 -9.87 50.08 7.67
C GLY A 424 -10.02 50.72 9.05
N ALA A 425 -9.09 50.42 9.95
CA ALA A 425 -9.07 50.88 11.35
C ALA A 425 -9.21 52.40 11.49
N GLN A 426 -8.77 53.16 10.47
CA GLN A 426 -8.83 54.62 10.45
C GLN A 426 -9.95 55.18 9.57
N PHE A 427 -11.02 54.42 9.36
CA PHE A 427 -12.19 54.83 8.57
C PHE A 427 -12.72 56.21 8.99
N GLY A 428 -12.88 57.11 8.01
CA GLY A 428 -13.40 58.46 8.22
C GLY A 428 -12.42 59.44 8.90
N VAL A 429 -11.23 59.00 9.31
CA VAL A 429 -10.19 59.85 9.90
C VAL A 429 -9.27 60.37 8.80
N ASP A 430 -9.08 61.67 8.65
CA ASP A 430 -8.19 62.25 7.62
C ASP A 430 -6.77 61.65 7.66
N ALA A 431 -6.23 61.22 6.52
CA ALA A 431 -4.94 60.53 6.46
C ALA A 431 -3.73 61.41 6.82
N ARG A 432 -3.84 62.74 6.81
CA ARG A 432 -2.71 63.68 7.04
C ARG A 432 -2.23 63.79 8.49
N GLY A 433 -2.95 63.23 9.46
CA GLY A 433 -2.66 63.41 10.88
C GLY A 433 -2.84 62.15 11.72
N ARG A 434 -2.82 60.96 11.10
CA ARG A 434 -3.04 59.70 11.82
C ARG A 434 -1.84 59.31 12.67
N VAL A 435 -2.13 58.90 13.90
CA VAL A 435 -1.15 58.40 14.89
C VAL A 435 -1.63 57.14 15.61
N ALA A 436 -2.86 56.70 15.34
CA ALA A 436 -3.44 55.49 15.89
C ALA A 436 -3.05 54.26 15.04
N ALA A 437 -3.36 53.07 15.53
CA ALA A 437 -3.10 51.81 14.82
C ALA A 437 -3.87 51.76 13.48
N GLU A 438 -3.29 51.10 12.48
CA GLU A 438 -3.78 51.16 11.09
C GLU A 438 -3.95 49.75 10.53
N SER A 439 -4.90 49.56 9.63
CA SER A 439 -4.97 48.36 8.78
C SER A 439 -3.95 48.50 7.66
N VAL A 440 -2.78 47.89 7.85
CA VAL A 440 -1.65 47.97 6.93
C VAL A 440 -1.74 46.84 5.92
N VAL A 441 -1.88 47.17 4.63
CA VAL A 441 -2.06 46.18 3.56
C VAL A 441 -0.84 46.20 2.62
N SER A 442 -0.30 45.01 2.33
CA SER A 442 0.77 44.83 1.35
C SER A 442 0.46 43.68 0.37
N PRO A 443 0.90 43.78 -0.90
CA PRO A 443 0.59 42.75 -1.89
C PRO A 443 1.41 41.49 -1.61
N ALA A 444 0.74 40.33 -1.56
CA ALA A 444 1.42 39.03 -1.51
C ALA A 444 2.24 38.75 -2.78
N THR A 445 1.74 39.22 -3.94
CA THR A 445 2.41 39.12 -5.25
C THR A 445 2.72 40.51 -5.78
N ALA A 446 4.01 40.85 -5.81
CA ALA A 446 4.51 42.17 -6.20
C ALA A 446 4.34 42.52 -7.70
N SER A 447 3.70 41.67 -8.50
CA SER A 447 3.36 41.96 -9.91
C SER A 447 1.86 42.20 -10.15
N SER A 448 1.03 42.20 -9.11
CA SER A 448 -0.44 42.33 -9.19
C SER A 448 -0.93 43.54 -8.40
N ALA A 449 -2.13 44.06 -8.69
CA ALA A 449 -2.69 45.13 -7.86
C ALA A 449 -2.91 44.64 -6.42
N THR A 450 -2.70 45.51 -5.43
CA THR A 450 -3.00 45.17 -4.03
C THR A 450 -4.50 44.95 -3.90
N PHE A 451 -5.32 45.92 -4.31
CA PHE A 451 -6.77 45.77 -4.47
C PHE A 451 -7.15 45.86 -5.96
N LEU A 452 -7.79 44.81 -6.48
CA LEU A 452 -8.30 44.72 -7.84
C LEU A 452 -9.83 44.68 -7.84
N LEU A 453 -10.45 45.72 -8.39
CA LEU A 453 -11.89 45.76 -8.64
C LEU A 453 -12.14 45.11 -10.02
N ASN A 454 -12.66 43.89 -10.03
CA ASN A 454 -12.71 43.02 -11.21
C ASN A 454 -14.09 42.90 -11.87
N THR A 455 -15.10 43.62 -11.37
CA THR A 455 -16.44 43.66 -11.97
C THR A 455 -17.17 44.96 -11.63
N ASN A 456 -18.41 45.08 -12.10
CA ASN A 456 -19.26 46.24 -11.83
C ASN A 456 -19.47 46.41 -10.31
N THR A 457 -18.98 47.53 -9.79
CA THR A 457 -18.84 47.77 -8.34
C THR A 457 -19.29 49.20 -8.01
N THR A 458 -20.48 49.54 -8.49
CA THR A 458 -21.04 50.90 -8.65
C THR A 458 -21.29 51.70 -7.36
N THR A 459 -20.88 51.21 -6.20
CA THR A 459 -21.00 51.89 -4.90
C THR A 459 -19.87 51.50 -3.93
N THR A 460 -18.74 51.00 -4.45
CA THR A 460 -17.65 50.53 -3.58
C THR A 460 -16.97 51.69 -2.85
N VAL A 461 -16.67 51.47 -1.57
CA VAL A 461 -15.94 52.41 -0.72
C VAL A 461 -14.69 51.73 -0.19
N ILE A 462 -13.55 52.40 -0.29
CA ILE A 462 -12.27 51.99 0.30
C ILE A 462 -11.79 53.15 1.15
N ASP A 463 -11.87 53.00 2.47
CA ASP A 463 -11.58 54.09 3.39
C ASP A 463 -10.87 53.60 4.66
N GLY A 464 -9.81 54.30 5.07
CA GLY A 464 -9.16 54.05 6.35
C GLY A 464 -7.93 53.15 6.32
N PHE A 465 -7.41 52.78 5.15
CA PHE A 465 -6.29 51.84 5.03
C PHE A 465 -4.94 52.53 4.91
N THR A 466 -3.89 51.81 5.29
CA THR A 466 -2.51 52.14 4.94
C THR A 466 -1.97 51.09 4.00
N PHE A 467 -1.68 51.46 2.76
CA PHE A 467 -1.08 50.57 1.78
C PHE A 467 0.44 50.74 1.81
N THR A 468 1.16 49.62 1.86
CA THR A 468 2.62 49.56 1.78
C THR A 468 3.05 48.45 0.83
N GLY A 469 4.19 48.61 0.16
CA GLY A 469 4.62 47.65 -0.85
C GLY A 469 3.71 47.67 -2.10
N GLY A 470 4.30 47.65 -3.29
CA GLY A 470 3.56 47.91 -4.52
C GLY A 470 4.25 47.52 -5.80
N THR A 471 3.44 47.41 -6.84
CA THR A 471 3.73 46.68 -8.06
C THR A 471 3.78 47.63 -9.25
N SER A 472 4.13 47.12 -10.44
CA SER A 472 4.11 47.90 -11.68
C SER A 472 2.72 48.19 -12.25
N LEU A 473 1.65 47.71 -11.61
CA LEU A 473 0.26 47.76 -12.12
C LEU A 473 -0.70 48.56 -11.21
N GLY A 474 -0.16 49.31 -10.26
CA GLY A 474 -0.91 50.18 -9.33
C GLY A 474 -1.45 49.49 -8.09
N VAL A 475 -1.71 50.27 -7.04
CA VAL A 475 -2.11 49.75 -5.71
C VAL A 475 -3.59 49.40 -5.69
N ILE A 476 -4.43 50.31 -6.15
CA ILE A 476 -5.87 50.08 -6.34
C ILE A 476 -6.18 50.21 -7.84
N GLN A 477 -6.68 49.13 -8.43
CA GLN A 477 -6.89 49.01 -9.86
C GLN A 477 -8.33 48.59 -10.19
N THR A 478 -8.94 49.22 -11.19
CA THR A 478 -10.19 48.76 -11.81
C THR A 478 -9.92 47.99 -13.11
N GLN A 479 -10.68 46.94 -13.39
CA GLN A 479 -10.61 46.20 -14.65
C GLN A 479 -11.15 47.01 -15.84
N SER A 480 -10.62 46.81 -17.04
CA SER A 480 -11.10 47.49 -18.25
C SER A 480 -12.47 46.97 -18.68
N GLY A 481 -13.37 47.87 -19.11
CA GLY A 481 -14.66 47.50 -19.72
C GLY A 481 -15.81 47.22 -18.74
N SER A 482 -15.63 47.53 -17.45
CA SER A 482 -16.66 47.42 -16.40
C SER A 482 -17.06 48.81 -15.87
N ASP A 483 -18.23 48.89 -15.22
CA ASP A 483 -18.78 50.11 -14.63
C ASP A 483 -18.40 50.23 -13.14
N PHE A 484 -17.58 51.22 -12.82
CA PHE A 484 -17.10 51.53 -11.48
C PHE A 484 -17.67 52.86 -10.96
N SER A 485 -18.87 53.23 -11.42
CA SER A 485 -19.43 54.53 -11.07
C SER A 485 -19.61 54.70 -9.56
N ASN A 486 -19.51 55.92 -9.03
CA ASN A 486 -19.60 56.22 -7.58
C ASN A 486 -18.58 55.50 -6.68
N LEU A 487 -17.47 55.00 -7.23
CA LEU A 487 -16.34 54.48 -6.43
C LEU A 487 -15.79 55.59 -5.53
N LYS A 488 -15.61 55.29 -4.24
CA LYS A 488 -15.02 56.21 -3.27
C LYS A 488 -13.75 55.63 -2.69
N ILE A 489 -12.64 56.34 -2.84
CA ILE A 489 -11.36 56.01 -2.25
C ILE A 489 -10.95 57.19 -1.39
N SER A 490 -11.15 57.07 -0.07
CA SER A 490 -11.00 58.21 0.83
C SER A 490 -10.14 57.89 2.03
N ASN A 491 -9.39 58.87 2.54
CA ASN A 491 -8.62 58.69 3.76
C ASN A 491 -7.74 57.43 3.74
N ASN A 492 -6.98 57.20 2.68
CA ASN A 492 -5.99 56.12 2.65
C ASN A 492 -4.58 56.72 2.65
N ARG A 493 -3.65 56.02 3.28
CA ARG A 493 -2.23 56.35 3.27
C ARG A 493 -1.50 55.39 2.34
N PHE A 494 -0.60 55.90 1.52
CA PHE A 494 0.21 55.09 0.62
C PHE A 494 1.67 55.40 0.92
N SER A 495 2.42 54.43 1.44
CA SER A 495 3.81 54.63 1.85
C SER A 495 4.78 53.72 1.10
N GLY A 496 5.95 54.26 0.70
CA GLY A 496 7.08 53.48 0.21
C GLY A 496 7.00 53.06 -1.27
N TYR A 497 6.32 53.85 -2.11
CA TYR A 497 6.14 53.54 -3.54
C TYR A 497 7.14 54.27 -4.44
N SER A 498 7.78 53.53 -5.35
CA SER A 498 8.74 54.05 -6.34
C SER A 498 8.18 54.20 -7.76
N GLN A 499 6.89 53.88 -7.98
CA GLN A 499 6.26 53.79 -9.30
C GLN A 499 5.10 54.78 -9.49
N ALA A 500 4.72 55.06 -10.74
CA ALA A 500 3.95 56.24 -11.13
C ALA A 500 2.46 56.23 -10.74
N ALA A 501 1.73 55.10 -10.83
CA ALA A 501 0.28 55.09 -10.66
C ALA A 501 -0.15 54.36 -9.39
N VAL A 502 -0.58 55.11 -8.35
CA VAL A 502 -1.18 54.52 -7.13
C VAL A 502 -2.61 54.07 -7.39
N PHE A 503 -3.34 54.81 -8.24
CA PHE A 503 -4.67 54.49 -8.71
C PHE A 503 -4.65 54.24 -10.21
N MET A 504 -5.23 53.12 -10.66
CA MET A 504 -5.42 52.83 -12.08
C MET A 504 -6.89 52.65 -12.39
N ASN A 505 -7.55 53.73 -12.82
CA ASN A 505 -8.92 53.68 -13.30
C ASN A 505 -9.00 53.35 -14.80
N ARG A 506 -9.88 52.42 -15.18
CA ARG A 506 -10.13 51.94 -16.54
C ARG A 506 -11.63 51.89 -16.90
N GLY A 507 -12.51 52.56 -16.14
CA GLY A 507 -13.96 52.68 -16.41
C GLY A 507 -14.75 53.48 -15.35
N GLY A 508 -16.06 53.70 -15.57
CA GLY A 508 -16.98 54.35 -14.60
C GLY A 508 -17.02 55.90 -14.61
N SER A 509 -18.05 56.47 -13.94
CA SER A 509 -18.22 57.92 -13.70
C SER A 509 -18.31 58.25 -12.19
N ASP A 510 -18.22 59.53 -11.81
CA ASP A 510 -18.46 59.96 -10.42
C ASP A 510 -17.53 59.32 -9.36
N ILE A 511 -16.28 59.06 -9.74
CA ILE A 511 -15.26 58.52 -8.85
C ILE A 511 -14.76 59.62 -7.92
N THR A 512 -14.81 59.36 -6.62
CA THR A 512 -14.32 60.26 -5.57
C THR A 512 -13.00 59.75 -5.01
N ILE A 513 -11.96 60.57 -5.11
CA ILE A 513 -10.66 60.34 -4.44
C ILE A 513 -10.45 61.52 -3.48
N ASP A 514 -10.56 61.29 -2.17
CA ASP A 514 -10.55 62.38 -1.18
C ASP A 514 -9.63 62.09 0.02
N LYS A 515 -8.92 63.11 0.53
CA LYS A 515 -8.11 63.04 1.77
C LYS A 515 -7.11 61.87 1.86
N ASN A 516 -6.65 61.34 0.73
CA ASN A 516 -5.58 60.35 0.69
C ASN A 516 -4.20 61.02 0.85
N VAL A 517 -3.22 60.31 1.41
CA VAL A 517 -1.84 60.77 1.61
C VAL A 517 -0.86 59.84 0.89
N MET A 518 0.10 60.42 0.18
CA MET A 518 1.18 59.71 -0.51
C MET A 518 2.52 60.06 0.15
N ASP A 519 3.12 59.13 0.88
CA ASP A 519 4.37 59.32 1.62
C ASP A 519 5.54 58.58 0.94
N GLY A 520 6.68 59.27 0.78
CA GLY A 520 7.94 58.63 0.42
C GLY A 520 8.15 58.29 -1.06
N SER A 521 7.44 58.93 -1.99
CA SER A 521 7.86 58.87 -3.39
C SER A 521 9.05 59.81 -3.60
N ASN A 522 10.23 59.27 -3.94
CA ASN A 522 11.37 60.07 -4.43
C ASN A 522 11.11 60.66 -5.84
N ILE A 523 9.84 60.83 -6.21
CA ILE A 523 9.39 61.32 -7.51
C ILE A 523 9.04 62.80 -7.33
N THR A 524 9.98 63.67 -7.65
CA THR A 524 9.71 65.11 -7.80
C THR A 524 8.69 65.35 -8.90
N GLY A 525 7.50 65.86 -8.54
CA GLY A 525 6.61 66.54 -9.49
C GLY A 525 5.53 65.71 -10.19
N SER A 526 4.98 64.65 -9.61
CA SER A 526 3.74 64.05 -10.14
C SER A 526 2.64 64.03 -9.08
N GLY A 527 1.72 64.98 -9.16
CA GLY A 527 0.36 64.68 -8.76
C GLY A 527 -0.15 63.54 -9.64
N GLN A 528 -0.49 62.41 -9.04
CA GLN A 528 -1.31 61.36 -9.65
C GLN A 528 -2.30 60.91 -8.58
N ALA A 529 -3.37 61.71 -8.46
CA ALA A 529 -4.70 61.17 -8.26
C ALA A 529 -5.24 60.76 -9.64
#